data_AF-A0A6B4JKK6-F1
#
_entry.id   AF-A0A6B4JKK6-F1
#
_cell.length_a   1.000
_cell.length_b   1.000
_cell.length_c   1.000
_cell.angle_alpha   90.00
_cell.angle_beta   90.00
_cell.angle_gamma   90.00
#
_symmetry.space_group_name_H-M   'P 1'
#
loop_
_entity.id
_entity.type
_entity.pdbx_description
1 polymer ?
#
loop_
_entity_poly.entity_id
_entity_poly.type
_entity_poly.pdbx_seq_one_letter_code
_entity_poly.pdbx_strand_id
1 'polypeptide(L)'
;MMNVFFKDEEITENDLYFMCYMIERIARTLHTRNRNVVNAISYDELVKKISLASVLHCENPLKVVDDWINEYDLKKGEFNILDVDKELVDKVPSETQMGKVYKRLILNTLEPNEDYIQGLIRVYNHKICDIIDDYNSSAYYEPLPTIIRSYYNSSFN
;
A
#
# COMPACT_ATOMS: atom_id res chain seq x y z
N MET A 1 -4.27 16.08 -5.60
CA MET A 1 -5.39 16.38 -4.68
C MET A 1 -4.89 17.37 -3.62
N MET A 2 -5.77 18.18 -3.04
CA MET A 2 -5.39 19.16 -2.01
C MET A 2 -5.47 18.53 -0.61
N ASN A 3 -4.64 19.01 0.29
CA ASN A 3 -4.71 18.66 1.70
C ASN A 3 -6.01 19.18 2.34
N VAL A 4 -6.71 18.33 3.10
CA VAL A 4 -8.01 18.70 3.68
C VAL A 4 -7.91 19.58 4.93
N PHE A 5 -6.77 19.59 5.60
CA PHE A 5 -6.50 20.42 6.78
C PHE A 5 -5.81 21.72 6.41
N PHE A 6 -4.90 21.68 5.44
CA PHE A 6 -4.12 22.83 4.97
C PHE A 6 -4.41 23.07 3.49
N LYS A 7 -5.46 23.85 3.19
CA LYS A 7 -5.99 23.99 1.81
C LYS A 7 -5.00 24.53 0.78
N ASP A 8 -3.93 25.17 1.22
CA ASP A 8 -2.87 25.71 0.36
C ASP A 8 -1.73 24.69 0.09
N GLU A 9 -1.81 23.49 0.68
CA GLU A 9 -0.82 22.42 0.50
C GLU A 9 -1.35 21.33 -0.45
N GLU A 10 -0.50 20.93 -1.40
CA GLU A 10 -0.77 19.81 -2.30
C GLU A 10 -0.29 18.49 -1.69
N ILE A 11 -1.09 17.44 -1.84
CA ILE A 11 -0.66 16.08 -1.54
C ILE A 11 0.33 15.62 -2.60
N THR A 12 1.49 15.13 -2.16
CA THR A 12 2.59 14.72 -3.02
C THR A 12 2.67 13.21 -3.20
N GLU A 13 3.49 12.76 -4.15
CA GLU A 13 3.79 11.34 -4.29
C GLU A 13 4.44 10.72 -3.04
N ASN A 14 5.14 11.53 -2.22
CA ASN A 14 5.77 11.05 -1.01
C ASN A 14 4.75 10.78 0.11
N ASP A 15 3.63 11.48 0.09
CA ASP A 15 2.50 11.21 0.99
C ASP A 15 1.81 9.91 0.58
N LEU A 16 1.62 9.67 -0.72
CA LEU A 16 1.12 8.39 -1.23
C LEU A 16 2.08 7.22 -0.91
N TYR A 17 3.39 7.44 -1.01
CA TYR A 17 4.39 6.47 -0.59
C TYR A 17 4.22 6.07 0.88
N PHE A 18 4.02 7.05 1.77
CA PHE A 18 3.78 6.82 3.18
C PHE A 18 2.56 5.95 3.42
N MET A 19 1.44 6.25 2.74
CA MET A 19 0.23 5.44 2.83
C MET A 19 0.51 3.98 2.47
N CYS A 20 1.16 3.74 1.34
CA CYS A 20 1.49 2.38 0.90
C CYS A 20 2.44 1.67 1.87
N TYR A 21 3.43 2.40 2.40
CA TYR A 21 4.36 1.90 3.40
C TYR A 21 3.65 1.53 4.72
N MET A 22 2.72 2.35 5.22
CA MET A 22 1.95 2.05 6.43
C MET A 22 1.01 0.86 6.23
N ILE A 23 0.30 0.80 5.11
CA ILE A 23 -0.58 -0.33 4.76
C ILE A 23 0.20 -1.64 4.78
N GLU A 24 1.37 -1.68 4.14
CA GLU A 24 2.24 -2.85 4.12
C GLU A 24 2.67 -3.29 5.52
N ARG A 25 3.09 -2.33 6.36
CA ARG A 25 3.49 -2.64 7.74
C ARG A 25 2.34 -3.17 8.57
N ILE A 26 1.17 -2.55 8.49
CA ILE A 26 -0.02 -2.97 9.23
C ILE A 26 -0.44 -4.37 8.78
N ALA A 27 -0.45 -4.63 7.47
CA ALA A 27 -0.78 -5.93 6.89
C ALA A 27 0.16 -7.03 7.41
N ARG A 28 1.47 -6.78 7.45
CA ARG A 28 2.46 -7.68 8.04
C ARG A 28 2.26 -7.86 9.54
N THR A 29 2.05 -6.79 10.31
CA THR A 29 1.85 -6.87 11.76
C THR A 29 0.61 -7.70 12.12
N LEU A 30 -0.47 -7.57 11.34
CA LEU A 30 -1.73 -8.24 11.59
C LEU A 30 -1.89 -9.59 10.89
N HIS A 31 -0.92 -10.03 10.09
CA HIS A 31 -1.06 -11.23 9.25
C HIS A 31 -2.37 -11.19 8.43
N THR A 32 -2.57 -10.11 7.67
CA THR A 32 -3.74 -9.95 6.81
C THR A 32 -3.32 -9.40 5.45
N ARG A 33 -4.15 -9.59 4.41
CA ARG A 33 -3.87 -8.98 3.11
C ARG A 33 -3.99 -7.46 3.20
N ASN A 34 -3.12 -6.73 2.50
CA ASN A 34 -3.12 -5.27 2.45
C ASN A 34 -4.50 -4.67 2.05
N ARG A 35 -5.24 -5.33 1.16
CA ARG A 35 -6.61 -4.94 0.79
C ARG A 35 -7.56 -4.88 1.99
N ASN A 36 -7.37 -5.75 2.98
CA ASN A 36 -8.22 -5.78 4.17
C ASN A 36 -7.95 -4.57 5.06
N VAL A 37 -6.68 -4.12 5.13
CA VAL A 37 -6.30 -2.87 5.81
C VAL A 37 -6.95 -1.67 5.12
N VAL A 38 -6.82 -1.59 3.78
CA VAL A 38 -7.41 -0.51 2.99
C VAL A 38 -8.93 -0.47 3.13
N ASN A 39 -9.60 -1.61 3.04
CA ASN A 39 -11.06 -1.68 3.08
C ASN A 39 -11.65 -1.48 4.48
N ALA A 40 -10.86 -1.62 5.54
CA ALA A 40 -11.30 -1.35 6.90
C ALA A 40 -11.34 0.16 7.22
N ILE A 41 -10.62 0.99 6.47
CA ILE A 41 -10.55 2.43 6.66
C ILE A 41 -11.43 3.10 5.60
N SER A 42 -12.33 4.00 6.03
CA SER A 42 -13.21 4.70 5.10
C SER A 42 -12.42 5.66 4.19
N TYR A 43 -13.01 6.01 3.05
CA TYR A 43 -12.40 6.97 2.12
C TYR A 43 -12.05 8.29 2.81
N ASP A 44 -12.97 8.87 3.58
CA ASP A 44 -12.75 10.16 4.27
C ASP A 44 -11.58 10.07 5.27
N GLU A 45 -11.45 8.93 5.95
CA GLU A 45 -10.36 8.68 6.91
C GLU A 45 -9.02 8.50 6.19
N LEU A 46 -8.99 7.76 5.08
CA LEU A 46 -7.80 7.65 4.23
C LEU A 46 -7.35 9.03 3.68
N VAL A 47 -8.30 9.88 3.28
CA VAL A 47 -8.04 11.27 2.85
C VAL A 47 -7.43 12.11 3.98
N LYS A 48 -7.92 11.96 5.22
CA LYS A 48 -7.31 12.62 6.38
C LYS A 48 -5.89 12.10 6.64
N LYS A 49 -5.67 10.78 6.58
CA LYS A 49 -4.34 10.19 6.83
C LYS A 49 -3.31 10.62 5.79
N ILE A 50 -3.65 10.62 4.51
CA ILE A 50 -2.72 11.10 3.48
C ILE A 50 -2.43 12.61 3.64
N SER A 51 -3.40 13.38 4.12
CA SER A 51 -3.21 14.81 4.44
C SER A 51 -2.34 15.07 5.66
N LEU A 52 -2.09 14.07 6.50
CA LEU A 52 -1.19 14.15 7.65
C LEU A 52 0.16 13.44 7.39
N ALA A 53 0.32 12.80 6.24
CA ALA A 53 1.49 11.96 5.94
C ALA A 53 2.81 12.73 6.05
N SER A 54 2.87 13.97 5.56
CA SER A 54 4.06 14.83 5.64
C SER A 54 4.58 15.03 7.07
N VAL A 55 3.68 15.09 8.05
CA VAL A 55 4.02 15.20 9.48
C VAL A 55 4.34 13.82 10.08
N LEU A 56 3.54 12.81 9.74
CA LEU A 56 3.69 11.45 10.26
C LEU A 56 4.98 10.76 9.78
N HIS A 57 5.61 11.23 8.70
CA HIS A 57 6.94 10.78 8.28
C HIS A 57 8.03 11.00 9.34
N CYS A 58 7.86 11.97 10.25
CA CYS A 58 8.80 12.23 11.33
C CYS A 58 8.55 11.38 12.58
N GLU A 59 7.40 10.71 12.66
CA GLU A 59 7.04 9.88 13.81
C GLU A 59 7.72 8.50 13.77
N ASN A 60 7.76 7.85 14.93
CA ASN A 60 8.19 6.45 14.98
C ASN A 60 7.16 5.60 14.20
N PRO A 61 7.55 4.91 13.13
CA PRO A 61 6.59 4.23 12.29
C PRO A 61 5.90 3.08 13.05
N LEU A 62 6.53 2.47 14.08
CA LEU A 62 5.89 1.45 14.93
C LEU A 62 4.70 2.04 15.70
N LYS A 63 4.87 3.25 16.22
CA LYS A 63 3.78 3.97 16.88
C LYS A 63 2.64 4.26 15.90
N VAL A 64 2.95 4.72 14.68
CA VAL A 64 1.91 4.99 13.67
C VAL A 64 1.12 3.73 13.34
N VAL A 65 1.80 2.57 13.22
CA VAL A 65 1.15 1.28 13.01
C VAL A 65 0.20 0.95 14.17
N ASP A 66 0.67 1.05 15.42
CA ASP A 66 -0.16 0.77 16.60
C ASP A 66 -1.35 1.73 16.69
N ASP A 67 -1.14 3.03 16.43
CA ASP A 67 -2.19 4.04 16.44
C ASP A 67 -3.28 3.71 15.42
N TRP A 68 -2.92 3.36 14.18
CA TRP A 68 -3.89 3.00 13.14
C TRP A 68 -4.64 1.70 13.44
N ILE A 69 -3.93 0.69 13.99
CA ILE A 69 -4.57 -0.57 14.41
C ILE A 69 -5.64 -0.30 15.46
N ASN A 70 -5.33 0.53 16.46
CA ASN A 70 -6.27 0.86 17.53
C ASN A 70 -7.41 1.77 17.05
N GLU A 71 -7.10 2.80 16.25
CA GLU A 71 -8.08 3.79 15.78
C GLU A 71 -9.14 3.19 14.87
N TYR A 72 -8.77 2.22 14.02
CA TYR A 72 -9.67 1.58 13.06
C TYR A 72 -10.08 0.15 13.46
N ASP A 73 -9.78 -0.24 14.70
CA ASP A 73 -10.10 -1.56 15.27
C ASP A 73 -9.67 -2.73 14.36
N LEU A 74 -8.48 -2.62 13.76
CA LEU A 74 -7.99 -3.57 12.78
C LEU A 74 -7.67 -4.91 13.44
N LYS A 75 -8.18 -5.99 12.84
CA LYS A 75 -8.08 -7.33 13.42
C LYS A 75 -6.94 -8.14 12.81
N LYS A 76 -6.34 -8.96 13.66
CA LYS A 76 -5.39 -10.00 13.23
C LYS A 76 -6.10 -11.02 12.33
N GLY A 77 -5.44 -11.42 11.25
CA GLY A 77 -5.88 -12.47 10.34
C GLY A 77 -4.96 -13.69 10.38
N GLU A 78 -5.12 -14.54 9.35
CA GLU A 78 -4.43 -15.82 9.20
C GLU A 78 -3.44 -15.84 8.01
N PHE A 79 -3.26 -14.71 7.32
CA PHE A 79 -2.41 -14.62 6.13
C PHE A 79 -1.07 -13.96 6.46
N ASN A 80 0.00 -14.75 6.55
CA ASN A 80 1.34 -14.21 6.77
C ASN A 80 2.11 -14.11 5.45
N ILE A 81 2.24 -12.91 4.90
CA ILE A 81 3.02 -12.66 3.66
C ILE A 81 4.51 -13.03 3.78
N LEU A 82 5.03 -13.09 5.01
CA LEU A 82 6.42 -13.46 5.28
C LEU A 82 6.61 -14.98 5.43
N ASP A 83 5.54 -15.76 5.42
CA ASP A 83 5.58 -17.21 5.40
C ASP A 83 5.87 -17.70 3.98
N VAL A 84 7.14 -17.63 3.61
CA VAL A 84 7.66 -18.00 2.29
C VAL A 84 8.46 -19.30 2.35
N ASP A 85 8.55 -19.97 1.21
CA ASP A 85 9.47 -21.08 1.02
C ASP A 85 10.92 -20.56 1.08
N LYS A 86 11.62 -20.94 2.14
CA LYS A 86 13.00 -20.51 2.41
C LYS A 86 14.02 -21.14 1.46
N GLU A 87 13.65 -22.18 0.70
CA GLU A 87 14.50 -22.74 -0.36
C GLU A 87 14.44 -21.88 -1.63
N LEU A 88 13.35 -21.15 -1.84
CA LEU A 88 13.11 -20.30 -3.02
C LEU A 88 13.41 -18.82 -2.75
N VAL A 89 13.29 -18.37 -1.49
CA VAL A 89 13.35 -16.96 -1.12
C VAL A 89 14.47 -16.70 -0.11
N ASP A 90 15.61 -16.21 -0.60
CA ASP A 90 16.72 -15.79 0.25
C ASP A 90 16.39 -14.55 1.08
N LYS A 91 15.65 -13.60 0.50
CA LYS A 91 15.31 -12.33 1.13
C LYS A 91 13.99 -11.76 0.60
N VAL A 92 13.03 -11.65 1.50
CA VAL A 92 11.76 -10.95 1.26
C VAL A 92 11.98 -9.44 1.08
N PRO A 93 11.14 -8.74 0.30
CA PRO A 93 11.23 -7.31 0.14
C PRO A 93 10.92 -6.59 1.46
N SER A 94 11.61 -5.49 1.73
CA SER A 94 11.27 -4.62 2.85
C SER A 94 9.93 -3.92 2.62
N GLU A 95 9.32 -3.46 3.70
CA GLU A 95 8.06 -2.71 3.65
C GLU A 95 8.22 -1.41 2.85
N THR A 96 9.42 -0.81 2.90
CA THR A 96 9.77 0.36 2.09
C THR A 96 9.91 0.05 0.60
N GLN A 97 10.40 -1.14 0.23
CA GLN A 97 10.45 -1.58 -1.17
C GLN A 97 9.04 -1.78 -1.71
N MET A 98 8.18 -2.45 -0.95
CA MET A 98 6.77 -2.68 -1.35
C MET A 98 5.95 -1.39 -1.39
N GLY A 99 6.17 -0.49 -0.44
CA GLY A 99 5.59 0.86 -0.49
C GLY A 99 5.93 1.59 -1.79
N LYS A 100 7.16 1.43 -2.32
CA LYS A 100 7.55 1.99 -3.63
C LYS A 100 6.87 1.29 -4.80
N VAL A 101 6.75 -0.04 -4.76
CA VAL A 101 6.06 -0.82 -5.82
C VAL A 101 4.62 -0.32 -5.97
N TYR A 102 3.88 -0.29 -4.86
CA TYR A 102 2.48 0.14 -4.86
C TYR A 102 2.31 1.61 -5.22
N LYS A 103 3.12 2.51 -4.66
CA LYS A 103 3.11 3.93 -5.03
C LYS A 103 3.26 4.10 -6.55
N ARG A 104 4.27 3.44 -7.15
CA ARG A 104 4.54 3.55 -8.59
C ARG A 104 3.40 2.98 -9.41
N LEU A 105 2.85 1.83 -9.01
CA LEU A 105 1.71 1.23 -9.68
C LEU A 105 0.49 2.16 -9.67
N ILE A 106 0.12 2.70 -8.50
CA ILE A 106 -1.00 3.64 -8.35
C ILE A 106 -0.77 4.85 -9.25
N LEU A 107 0.36 5.54 -9.14
CA LEU A 107 0.64 6.74 -9.93
C LEU A 107 0.56 6.51 -11.44
N ASN A 108 1.00 5.35 -11.92
CA ASN A 108 1.02 5.03 -13.36
C ASN A 108 -0.28 4.39 -13.87
N THR A 109 -1.24 4.16 -12.99
CA THR A 109 -2.56 3.61 -13.36
C THR A 109 -3.70 4.52 -12.92
N LEU A 110 -3.42 5.70 -12.36
CA LEU A 110 -4.42 6.71 -12.02
C LEU A 110 -5.28 7.07 -13.24
N GLU A 111 -6.59 7.07 -13.05
CA GLU A 111 -7.53 7.50 -14.07
C GLU A 111 -7.72 9.04 -14.05
N PRO A 112 -8.15 9.69 -15.16
CA PRO A 112 -8.21 11.16 -15.26
C PRO A 112 -9.05 11.87 -14.18
N ASN A 113 -9.99 11.17 -13.55
CA ASN A 113 -10.88 11.72 -12.52
C ASN A 113 -10.65 11.08 -11.14
N GLU A 114 -9.53 10.36 -10.96
CA GLU A 114 -9.16 9.78 -9.68
C GLU A 114 -8.17 10.66 -8.93
N ASP A 115 -8.41 10.81 -7.63
CA ASP A 115 -7.38 11.19 -6.69
C ASP A 115 -6.52 9.99 -6.24
N TYR A 116 -5.51 10.26 -5.42
CA TYR A 116 -4.61 9.24 -4.91
C TYR A 116 -5.29 8.19 -4.03
N ILE A 117 -6.31 8.55 -3.27
CA ILE A 117 -7.03 7.60 -2.40
C ILE A 117 -7.95 6.72 -3.24
N GLN A 118 -8.63 7.27 -4.25
CA GLN A 118 -9.44 6.48 -5.18
C GLN A 118 -8.57 5.48 -5.94
N GLY A 119 -7.44 5.93 -6.49
CA GLY A 119 -6.46 5.04 -7.13
C GLY A 119 -5.89 3.99 -6.18
N LEU A 120 -5.58 4.37 -4.93
CA LEU A 120 -5.12 3.44 -3.89
C LEU A 120 -6.15 2.34 -3.63
N ILE A 121 -7.41 2.71 -3.34
CA ILE A 121 -8.49 1.74 -3.07
C ILE A 121 -8.68 0.81 -4.27
N ARG A 122 -8.73 1.34 -5.50
CA ARG A 122 -8.90 0.55 -6.72
C ARG A 122 -7.74 -0.43 -6.92
N VAL A 123 -6.50 0.02 -6.78
CA VAL A 123 -5.32 -0.82 -7.01
C VAL A 123 -5.22 -1.93 -5.97
N TYR A 124 -5.34 -1.65 -4.67
CA TYR A 124 -5.25 -2.68 -3.63
C TYR A 124 -6.38 -3.72 -3.70
N ASN A 125 -7.52 -3.39 -4.30
CA ASN A 125 -8.61 -4.33 -4.56
C ASN A 125 -8.48 -5.06 -5.91
N HIS A 126 -7.45 -4.77 -6.70
CA HIS A 126 -7.23 -5.43 -7.99
C HIS A 126 -6.57 -6.80 -7.79
N LYS A 127 -6.99 -7.80 -8.57
CA LYS A 127 -6.49 -9.18 -8.45
C LYS A 127 -4.98 -9.34 -8.70
N ILE A 128 -4.35 -8.39 -9.38
CA ILE A 128 -2.89 -8.41 -9.58
C ILE A 128 -2.13 -8.32 -8.26
N CYS A 129 -2.73 -7.74 -7.21
CA CYS A 129 -2.15 -7.69 -5.87
C CYS A 129 -1.91 -9.09 -5.31
N ASP A 130 -2.75 -10.08 -5.64
CA ASP A 130 -2.49 -11.46 -5.20
C ASP A 130 -1.22 -12.06 -5.80
N ILE A 131 -0.75 -11.52 -6.93
CA ILE A 131 0.50 -11.94 -7.58
C ILE A 131 1.68 -11.07 -7.09
N ILE A 132 1.49 -9.76 -6.95
CA ILE A 132 2.51 -8.84 -6.41
C ILE A 132 2.82 -9.18 -4.94
N ASP A 133 1.80 -9.54 -4.16
CA ASP A 133 1.88 -9.98 -2.76
C ASP A 133 1.97 -11.51 -2.66
N ASP A 134 2.71 -12.14 -3.57
CA ASP A 134 3.23 -13.48 -3.38
C ASP A 134 4.75 -13.40 -3.37
N TYR A 135 5.34 -13.46 -2.18
CA TYR A 135 6.78 -13.34 -2.01
C TYR A 135 7.56 -14.58 -2.42
N ASN A 136 6.87 -15.70 -2.70
CA ASN A 136 7.47 -16.86 -3.36
C ASN A 136 7.70 -16.62 -4.85
N SER A 137 7.06 -15.59 -5.42
CA SER A 137 7.25 -15.17 -6.81
C SER A 137 8.27 -14.02 -6.93
N SER A 138 8.63 -13.63 -8.16
CA SER A 138 9.46 -12.46 -8.43
C SER A 138 8.65 -11.23 -8.89
N ALA A 139 7.32 -11.28 -8.85
CA ALA A 139 6.45 -10.27 -9.49
C ALA A 139 6.70 -8.83 -9.01
N TYR A 140 6.99 -8.65 -7.71
CA TYR A 140 7.30 -7.35 -7.11
C TYR A 140 8.71 -6.83 -7.44
N TYR A 141 9.60 -7.66 -8.00
CA TYR A 141 10.90 -7.26 -8.53
C TYR A 141 10.87 -6.87 -10.00
N GLU A 142 9.77 -7.14 -10.70
CA GLU A 142 9.66 -6.85 -12.13
C GLU A 142 9.80 -5.34 -12.43
N PRO A 143 10.34 -4.97 -13.59
CA PRO A 143 10.37 -3.59 -14.03
C PRO A 143 8.95 -2.99 -14.05
N LEU A 144 8.84 -1.70 -13.72
CA LEU A 144 7.56 -1.00 -13.66
C LEU A 144 6.71 -1.16 -14.95
N PRO A 145 7.26 -1.07 -16.18
CA PRO A 145 6.47 -1.32 -17.38
C PRO A 145 5.83 -2.71 -17.41
N THR A 146 6.53 -3.74 -16.91
CA THR A 146 6.00 -5.11 -16.76
C THR A 146 4.86 -5.14 -15.77
N ILE A 147 5.02 -4.51 -14.59
CA ILE A 147 3.98 -4.47 -13.56
C ILE A 147 2.73 -3.73 -14.07
N ILE A 148 2.89 -2.59 -14.75
CA ILE A 148 1.77 -1.83 -15.33
C ILE A 148 1.05 -2.65 -16.41
N ARG A 149 1.79 -3.28 -17.33
CA ARG A 149 1.21 -4.16 -18.34
C ARG A 149 0.42 -5.28 -17.68
N SER A 150 0.98 -5.87 -16.64
CA SER A 150 0.37 -6.99 -15.90
C SER A 150 -0.87 -6.55 -15.11
N TYR A 151 -0.91 -5.30 -14.64
CA TYR A 151 -2.11 -4.69 -14.06
C TYR A 151 -3.26 -4.67 -15.08
N TYR A 152 -3.05 -4.10 -16.27
CA TYR A 152 -4.09 -4.01 -17.30
C TYR A 152 -4.48 -5.38 -17.89
N ASN A 153 -3.50 -6.28 -18.05
CA ASN A 153 -3.74 -7.64 -18.53
C ASN A 153 -4.25 -8.58 -17.44
N SER A 154 -4.19 -8.14 -16.18
CA SER A 154 -4.70 -8.93 -15.07
C SER A 154 -3.98 -10.29 -14.92
N SER A 155 -2.72 -10.35 -15.36
CA SER A 155 -1.85 -11.52 -15.52
C SER A 155 -0.39 -11.06 -15.70
N PHE A 156 0.57 -11.82 -15.16
CA PHE A 156 2.02 -11.64 -15.46
C PHE A 156 2.50 -12.47 -16.66
N ASN A 157 1.63 -13.31 -17.25
CA ASN A 157 1.85 -14.02 -18.51
C ASN A 157 1.56 -13.14 -19.73
#